data_AF-A0A820CMM1-F1
#
_entry.id   AF-A0A820CMM1-F1
#
_cell.length_a   1.000
_cell.length_b   1.000
_cell.length_c   1.000
_cell.angle_alpha   90.00
_cell.angle_beta   90.00
_cell.angle_gamma   90.00
#
_symmetry.space_group_name_H-M   'P 1'
#
loop_
_entity.id
_entity.type
_entity.pdbx_description
1 polymer ?
#
loop_
_entity_poly.entity_id
_entity_poly.type
_entity_poly.pdbx_seq_one_letter_code
_entity_poly.pdbx_strand_id
1 'polypeptide(L)'
;MCDDFIRKDNWDLPGNDILPSPVKQPDYASCCSQCQATYGCFAFTYSRSSQQCWPKTSMGSGGNATDDTITGYNQNMCSGFVRKDRWDIPDNEILSSSVQQSDYASCCSQCQATSGCIAFTYSPSSHGCSLKTSMGSGGNSNGDSITGYNPNICDGFVRKDAWDISGNDILSSPVQQPDYTSCCLQCQATYGCSAFTYSVSSQQCRSKTSMGSGGNSSGDTITGYNPNMCGSFVRKDNWDIPGNDILHSPVKQPDYASCCSQCQATSGCLAFTYSPLSQRCSLKTSMGSDGNPTGGSISGYYFYPLRGSSIDIHPNARWQENGVTMAGGNQPGYLFNQLSHPWGLYVDDDETIYVADYENHRIMKWESGATNGKVVAGGNGKGTGENQLSYPYDVIVDKETDYLIICDSSNKRVVRWPRSDGTSGEIIISNIGCWGLTMDEYGSLYVVDDDNNAVRRYKIGDAEGTVVAGGNGRGNRLNQFNGPRYVFVDRHYSVYVSDRDNNRVMKWIEGEKLGIIVAGSAESRNDLRQLAIPKGVVVDQFDTVYVVDDGNNRIMRWPKGATQGSIIIGGNNMGSGSNQLSGPVGLSFDRHGNLYVVDWENHRVQKFQIE
;
A
#
# COMPACT_ATOMS: atom_id res chain seq x y z
N MET A 1 -2.32 5.82 -40.32
CA MET A 1 -3.03 5.49 -39.06
C MET A 1 -2.96 4.00 -38.79
N CYS A 2 -1.74 3.46 -38.76
CA CYS A 2 -1.34 2.23 -38.07
C CYS A 2 0.19 2.15 -38.20
N ASP A 3 0.87 3.26 -37.92
CA ASP A 3 2.22 3.50 -38.44
C ASP A 3 3.28 2.75 -37.61
N ASP A 4 2.90 2.34 -36.39
CA ASP A 4 3.70 1.52 -35.47
C ASP A 4 3.58 0.00 -35.70
N PHE A 5 2.71 -0.42 -36.63
CA PHE A 5 2.47 -1.84 -36.94
C PHE A 5 2.79 -2.11 -38.40
N ILE A 6 3.60 -3.14 -38.62
CA ILE A 6 3.84 -3.67 -39.95
C ILE A 6 2.66 -4.51 -40.36
N ARG A 7 2.13 -4.12 -41.50
CA ARG A 7 1.08 -4.83 -42.18
C ARG A 7 1.67 -5.96 -43.01
N LYS A 8 1.12 -7.17 -42.86
CA LYS A 8 1.39 -8.30 -43.73
C LYS A 8 0.06 -8.91 -44.18
N ASP A 9 -0.19 -8.83 -45.49
CA ASP A 9 -1.38 -9.43 -46.09
C ASP A 9 -1.18 -10.94 -46.29
N ASN A 10 -2.28 -11.70 -46.28
CA ASN A 10 -2.37 -13.15 -46.47
C ASN A 10 -1.54 -13.95 -45.45
N TRP A 11 -1.49 -13.43 -44.23
CA TRP A 11 -0.72 -14.00 -43.13
C TRP A 11 -1.57 -13.99 -41.86
N ASP A 12 -1.56 -15.11 -41.16
CA ASP A 12 -2.30 -15.30 -39.90
C ASP A 12 -1.37 -15.74 -38.78
N LEU A 13 -1.77 -15.41 -37.56
CA LEU A 13 -1.10 -15.71 -36.31
C LEU A 13 -2.01 -16.63 -35.46
N PRO A 14 -1.87 -17.96 -35.54
CA PRO A 14 -2.73 -18.87 -34.79
C PRO A 14 -2.53 -18.72 -33.26
N GLY A 15 -3.63 -18.59 -32.52
CA GLY A 15 -3.63 -18.51 -31.05
C GLY A 15 -3.16 -17.17 -30.47
N ASN A 16 -2.77 -17.20 -29.19
CA ASN A 16 -2.37 -16.02 -28.39
C ASN A 16 -3.40 -14.88 -28.34
N ASP A 17 -4.67 -15.22 -28.53
CA ASP A 17 -5.78 -14.27 -28.49
C ASP A 17 -5.97 -13.74 -27.08
N ILE A 18 -6.03 -12.42 -26.94
CA ILE A 18 -6.27 -11.75 -25.66
C ILE A 18 -7.72 -11.94 -25.22
N LEU A 19 -8.62 -11.98 -26.20
CA LEU A 19 -10.04 -12.08 -25.98
C LEU A 19 -10.51 -13.50 -26.29
N PRO A 20 -11.44 -14.06 -25.52
CA PRO A 20 -11.99 -15.39 -25.75
C PRO A 20 -12.82 -15.48 -27.05
N SER A 21 -13.09 -14.36 -27.74
CA SER A 21 -13.80 -14.31 -29.03
C SER A 21 -13.38 -13.06 -29.82
N PRO A 22 -13.42 -13.09 -31.17
CA PRO A 22 -13.06 -11.94 -32.00
C PRO A 22 -14.02 -10.76 -31.83
N VAL A 23 -13.48 -9.55 -31.96
CA VAL A 23 -14.26 -8.31 -31.96
C VAL A 23 -14.57 -7.93 -33.40
N LYS A 24 -15.82 -7.51 -33.66
CA LYS A 24 -16.19 -7.03 -34.99
C LYS A 24 -15.63 -5.62 -35.22
N GLN A 25 -14.83 -5.44 -36.27
CA GLN A 25 -14.22 -4.16 -36.63
C GLN A 25 -14.45 -3.88 -38.12
N PRO A 26 -14.79 -2.65 -38.52
CA PRO A 26 -15.19 -2.34 -39.90
C PRO A 26 -14.03 -2.41 -40.90
N ASP A 27 -12.78 -2.24 -40.44
CA ASP A 27 -11.58 -2.29 -41.28
C ASP A 27 -10.31 -2.60 -40.47
N TYR A 28 -9.19 -2.77 -41.19
CA TYR A 28 -7.86 -3.00 -40.63
C TYR A 28 -7.41 -1.88 -39.68
N ALA A 29 -7.69 -0.61 -39.99
CA ALA A 29 -7.27 0.52 -39.16
C ALA A 29 -8.02 0.56 -37.81
N SER A 30 -9.29 0.17 -37.83
CA SER A 30 -10.13 0.03 -36.64
C SER A 30 -9.68 -1.15 -35.79
N CYS A 31 -9.28 -2.27 -36.41
CA CYS A 31 -8.66 -3.39 -35.71
C CYS A 31 -7.28 -3.02 -35.11
N CYS A 32 -6.49 -2.21 -35.80
CA CYS A 32 -5.25 -1.65 -35.27
C CYS A 32 -5.49 -0.77 -34.05
N SER A 33 -6.46 0.15 -34.13
CA SER A 33 -6.85 1.02 -33.02
C SER A 33 -7.38 0.21 -31.83
N GLN A 34 -8.14 -0.86 -32.09
CA GLN A 34 -8.60 -1.79 -31.07
C GLN A 34 -7.42 -2.48 -30.38
N CYS A 35 -6.41 -2.93 -31.13
CA CYS A 35 -5.20 -3.50 -30.54
C CYS A 35 -4.46 -2.46 -29.69
N GLN A 36 -4.22 -1.24 -30.20
CA GLN A 36 -3.55 -0.17 -29.44
C GLN A 36 -4.29 0.20 -28.13
N ALA A 37 -5.62 0.08 -28.10
CA ALA A 37 -6.43 0.31 -26.90
C ALA A 37 -6.53 -0.91 -25.95
N THR A 38 -6.10 -2.10 -26.40
CA THR A 38 -6.19 -3.34 -25.62
C THR A 38 -4.89 -3.56 -24.86
N TYR A 39 -4.95 -3.51 -23.53
CA TYR A 39 -3.78 -3.75 -22.68
C TYR A 39 -3.14 -5.12 -22.97
N GLY A 40 -1.84 -5.11 -23.31
CA GLY A 40 -1.09 -6.31 -23.67
C GLY A 40 -1.23 -6.76 -25.13
N CYS A 41 -1.86 -5.97 -26.01
CA CYS A 41 -1.92 -6.28 -27.44
C CYS A 41 -0.70 -5.76 -28.20
N PHE A 42 0.00 -6.68 -28.87
CA PHE A 42 1.25 -6.40 -29.60
C PHE A 42 1.19 -6.85 -31.07
N ALA A 43 0.19 -7.66 -31.41
CA ALA A 43 -0.13 -8.04 -32.78
C ALA A 43 -1.65 -8.24 -32.91
N PHE A 44 -2.16 -8.31 -34.13
CA PHE A 44 -3.55 -8.68 -34.37
C PHE A 44 -3.72 -9.34 -35.75
N THR A 45 -4.69 -10.23 -35.87
CA THR A 45 -5.21 -10.70 -37.16
C THR A 45 -6.54 -10.01 -37.46
N TYR A 46 -6.73 -9.57 -38.71
CA TYR A 46 -8.00 -9.05 -39.22
C TYR A 46 -8.45 -9.83 -40.46
N SER A 47 -9.72 -10.27 -40.51
CA SER A 47 -10.32 -10.88 -41.71
C SER A 47 -11.23 -9.88 -42.42
N ARG A 48 -11.00 -9.64 -43.72
CA ARG A 48 -11.78 -8.67 -44.50
C ARG A 48 -13.22 -9.15 -44.72
N SER A 49 -13.42 -10.44 -44.99
CA SER A 49 -14.75 -11.00 -45.29
C SER A 49 -15.66 -11.07 -44.07
N SER A 50 -15.11 -11.43 -42.90
CA SER A 50 -15.89 -11.60 -41.67
C SER A 50 -15.91 -10.34 -40.79
N GLN A 51 -15.07 -9.35 -41.08
CA GLN A 51 -14.87 -8.15 -40.25
C GLN A 51 -14.45 -8.49 -38.82
N GLN A 52 -13.78 -9.63 -38.62
CA GLN A 52 -13.34 -10.09 -37.32
C GLN A 52 -11.90 -9.66 -37.05
N CYS A 53 -11.69 -9.16 -35.83
CA CYS A 53 -10.41 -8.70 -35.31
C CYS A 53 -10.03 -9.54 -34.08
N TRP A 54 -8.82 -10.10 -34.12
CA TRP A 54 -8.24 -10.87 -33.02
C TRP A 54 -7.01 -10.14 -32.48
N PRO A 55 -7.15 -9.37 -31.37
CA PRO A 55 -6.02 -8.81 -30.63
C PRO A 55 -5.18 -9.92 -29.99
N LYS A 56 -3.85 -9.85 -30.12
CA LYS A 56 -2.93 -10.92 -29.71
C LYS A 56 -1.78 -10.41 -28.85
N THR A 57 -1.36 -11.24 -27.90
CA THR A 57 -0.23 -10.94 -26.99
C THR A 57 1.13 -11.12 -27.65
N SER A 58 1.24 -11.88 -28.74
CA SER A 58 2.51 -12.11 -29.47
C SER A 58 2.26 -12.60 -30.90
N MET A 59 3.32 -12.60 -31.73
CA MET A 59 3.25 -13.15 -33.10
C MET A 59 3.16 -14.68 -33.16
N GLY A 60 3.63 -15.41 -32.15
CA GLY A 60 3.73 -16.88 -32.25
C GLY A 60 4.49 -17.35 -33.51
N SER A 61 4.16 -18.54 -34.01
CA SER A 61 4.81 -19.18 -35.17
C SER A 61 4.13 -18.84 -36.51
N GLY A 62 3.72 -17.58 -36.72
CA GLY A 62 2.83 -17.14 -37.81
C GLY A 62 3.10 -17.77 -39.19
N GLY A 63 2.02 -18.04 -39.95
CA GLY A 63 2.06 -18.82 -41.19
C GLY A 63 1.24 -18.21 -42.33
N ASN A 64 1.54 -18.62 -43.56
CA ASN A 64 0.75 -18.22 -44.73
C ASN A 64 -0.71 -18.66 -44.54
N ALA A 65 -1.63 -17.75 -44.81
CA ALA A 65 -3.07 -17.94 -44.61
C ALA A 65 -3.84 -17.66 -45.91
N THR A 66 -5.16 -17.80 -45.85
CA THR A 66 -6.05 -17.48 -46.96
C THR A 66 -5.94 -16.00 -47.35
N ASP A 67 -6.22 -15.68 -48.63
CA ASP A 67 -6.09 -14.34 -49.25
C ASP A 67 -6.95 -13.22 -48.61
N ASP A 68 -7.65 -13.52 -47.52
CA ASP A 68 -8.60 -12.64 -46.82
C ASP A 68 -8.08 -12.10 -45.48
N THR A 69 -6.95 -12.61 -44.99
CA THR A 69 -6.39 -12.23 -43.68
C THR A 69 -5.31 -11.15 -43.81
N ILE A 70 -5.30 -10.21 -42.86
CA ILE A 70 -4.27 -9.19 -42.72
C ILE A 70 -3.77 -9.22 -41.29
N THR A 71 -2.47 -9.35 -41.11
CA THR A 71 -1.83 -9.22 -39.80
C THR A 71 -1.18 -7.85 -39.66
N GLY A 72 -1.38 -7.22 -38.50
CA GLY A 72 -0.57 -6.09 -38.05
C GLY A 72 0.28 -6.53 -36.85
N TYR A 73 1.58 -6.22 -36.86
CA TYR A 73 2.45 -6.48 -35.69
C TYR A 73 3.51 -5.38 -35.49
N ASN A 74 3.92 -5.13 -34.25
CA ASN A 74 4.94 -4.14 -33.93
C ASN A 74 6.36 -4.70 -34.17
N GLN A 75 7.25 -3.97 -34.86
CA GLN A 75 8.63 -4.41 -35.14
C GLN A 75 9.58 -4.27 -33.92
N ASN A 76 9.14 -3.58 -32.87
CA ASN A 76 9.92 -3.27 -31.66
C ASN A 76 9.61 -4.24 -30.50
N MET A 77 9.13 -5.45 -30.78
CA MET A 77 8.70 -6.38 -29.72
C MET A 77 9.85 -6.85 -28.83
N CYS A 78 9.97 -6.18 -27.69
CA CYS A 78 10.29 -6.77 -26.41
C CYS A 78 9.60 -5.94 -25.33
N SER A 79 8.47 -6.42 -24.78
CA SER A 79 7.73 -5.67 -23.75
C SER A 79 8.65 -5.42 -22.55
N GLY A 80 8.79 -4.15 -22.17
CA GLY A 80 9.70 -3.74 -21.09
C GLY A 80 11.18 -3.69 -21.47
N PHE A 81 11.58 -3.80 -22.75
CA PHE A 81 12.98 -3.61 -23.18
C PHE A 81 13.09 -2.57 -24.32
N VAL A 82 14.04 -1.66 -24.20
CA VAL A 82 14.48 -0.73 -25.24
C VAL A 82 15.45 -1.43 -26.18
N ARG A 83 15.18 -1.28 -27.47
CA ARG A 83 16.02 -1.79 -28.55
C ARG A 83 17.06 -0.75 -28.98
N LYS A 84 18.30 -1.18 -29.20
CA LYS A 84 19.39 -0.35 -29.74
C LYS A 84 20.15 -1.13 -30.81
N ASP A 85 20.06 -0.65 -32.04
CA ASP A 85 20.74 -1.24 -33.19
C ASP A 85 22.21 -0.81 -33.25
N ARG A 86 23.08 -1.68 -33.78
CA ARG A 86 24.55 -1.50 -33.89
C ARG A 86 25.20 -1.16 -32.56
N TRP A 87 24.74 -1.82 -31.51
CA TRP A 87 25.20 -1.61 -30.15
C TRP A 87 25.31 -2.96 -29.46
N ASP A 88 26.38 -3.13 -28.69
CA ASP A 88 26.66 -4.36 -27.95
C ASP A 88 27.17 -4.05 -26.54
N ILE A 89 26.93 -4.99 -25.63
CA ILE A 89 27.34 -4.95 -24.23
C ILE A 89 28.39 -6.07 -24.04
N PRO A 90 29.70 -5.79 -24.16
CA PRO A 90 30.72 -6.82 -23.97
C PRO A 90 30.79 -7.33 -22.52
N ASP A 91 31.20 -8.59 -22.36
CA ASP A 91 31.67 -9.22 -21.11
C ASP A 91 30.66 -9.28 -19.94
N ASN A 92 29.44 -9.75 -20.21
CA ASN A 92 28.36 -9.86 -19.21
C ASN A 92 27.42 -11.06 -19.45
N GLU A 93 27.91 -12.10 -20.13
CA GLU A 93 27.10 -13.22 -20.57
C GLU A 93 26.66 -14.12 -19.40
N ILE A 94 25.36 -14.44 -19.36
CA ILE A 94 24.81 -15.41 -18.41
C ILE A 94 25.32 -16.82 -18.72
N LEU A 95 25.58 -17.10 -20.00
CA LEU A 95 26.02 -18.38 -20.52
C LEU A 95 27.38 -18.24 -21.20
N SER A 96 28.23 -19.26 -21.09
CA SER A 96 29.56 -19.27 -21.71
C SER A 96 29.54 -19.28 -23.25
N SER A 97 28.37 -19.44 -23.88
CA SER A 97 28.17 -19.37 -25.33
C SER A 97 26.80 -18.82 -25.70
N SER A 98 26.72 -18.07 -26.80
CA SER A 98 25.47 -17.55 -27.36
C SER A 98 24.52 -18.68 -27.79
N VAL A 99 23.23 -18.51 -27.51
CA VAL A 99 22.17 -19.45 -27.91
C VAL A 99 21.69 -19.07 -29.31
N GLN A 100 21.29 -20.04 -30.13
CA GLN A 100 20.75 -19.77 -31.46
C GLN A 100 19.26 -19.43 -31.37
N GLN A 101 18.85 -18.27 -31.92
CA GLN A 101 17.46 -17.83 -31.95
C GLN A 101 17.07 -17.36 -33.35
N SER A 102 15.81 -17.62 -33.74
CA SER A 102 15.31 -17.30 -35.10
C SER A 102 15.29 -15.81 -35.39
N ASP A 103 15.09 -14.99 -34.35
CA ASP A 103 14.93 -13.55 -34.46
C ASP A 103 15.15 -12.84 -33.11
N TYR A 104 15.18 -11.50 -33.16
CA TYR A 104 15.33 -10.61 -32.01
C TYR A 104 14.25 -10.84 -30.94
N ALA A 105 13.00 -11.09 -31.33
CA ALA A 105 11.88 -11.26 -30.39
C ALA A 105 11.96 -12.58 -29.63
N SER A 106 12.48 -13.62 -30.28
CA SER A 106 12.75 -14.93 -29.68
C SER A 106 13.92 -14.83 -28.68
N CYS A 107 14.95 -14.06 -29.02
CA CYS A 107 16.04 -13.73 -28.09
C CYS A 107 15.55 -12.92 -26.87
N CYS A 108 14.66 -11.95 -27.08
CA CYS A 108 13.98 -11.23 -26.00
C CYS A 108 13.19 -12.16 -25.08
N SER A 109 12.33 -13.02 -25.65
CA SER A 109 11.49 -13.93 -24.88
C SER A 109 12.34 -14.89 -24.04
N GLN A 110 13.48 -15.32 -24.59
CA GLN A 110 14.44 -16.11 -23.85
C GLN A 110 15.07 -15.33 -22.68
N CYS A 111 15.42 -14.06 -22.88
CA CYS A 111 15.90 -13.20 -21.79
C CYS A 111 14.84 -13.05 -20.70
N GLN A 112 13.59 -12.73 -21.06
CA GLN A 112 12.49 -12.60 -20.10
C GLN A 112 12.20 -13.88 -19.30
N ALA A 113 12.43 -15.05 -19.90
CA ALA A 113 12.29 -16.35 -19.24
C ALA A 113 13.52 -16.77 -18.42
N THR A 114 14.66 -16.09 -18.57
CA THR A 114 15.92 -16.45 -17.92
C THR A 114 16.11 -15.61 -16.66
N SER A 115 16.11 -16.27 -15.50
CA SER A 115 16.38 -15.62 -14.22
C SER A 115 17.75 -14.91 -14.25
N GLY A 116 17.77 -13.63 -13.91
CA GLY A 116 18.99 -12.80 -13.94
C GLY A 116 19.34 -12.17 -15.29
N CYS A 117 18.53 -12.37 -16.35
CA CYS A 117 18.73 -11.68 -17.62
C CYS A 117 18.09 -10.30 -17.61
N ILE A 118 18.90 -9.26 -17.82
CA ILE A 118 18.44 -7.87 -17.81
C ILE A 118 18.67 -7.14 -19.14
N ALA A 119 19.51 -7.70 -20.00
CA ALA A 119 19.75 -7.26 -21.37
C ALA A 119 20.14 -8.46 -22.24
N PHE A 120 20.12 -8.30 -23.55
CA PHE A 120 20.59 -9.31 -24.49
C PHE A 120 21.11 -8.66 -25.77
N THR A 121 22.08 -9.29 -26.42
CA THR A 121 22.56 -8.92 -27.76
C THR A 121 22.18 -10.01 -28.76
N TYR A 122 21.48 -9.64 -29.83
CA TYR A 122 21.13 -10.50 -30.96
C TYR A 122 21.88 -10.08 -32.23
N SER A 123 22.45 -11.04 -32.97
CA SER A 123 23.06 -10.79 -34.28
C SER A 123 22.22 -11.45 -35.39
N PRO A 124 21.57 -10.67 -36.27
CA PRO A 124 20.77 -11.19 -37.38
C PRO A 124 21.50 -12.14 -38.33
N SER A 125 22.78 -11.90 -38.60
CA SER A 125 23.58 -12.69 -39.54
C SER A 125 24.05 -14.03 -38.98
N SER A 126 24.32 -14.09 -37.68
CA SER A 126 24.79 -15.31 -37.01
C SER A 126 23.70 -16.05 -36.24
N HIS A 127 22.49 -15.48 -36.16
CA HIS A 127 21.38 -15.93 -35.30
C HIS A 127 21.77 -16.08 -33.82
N GLY A 128 22.90 -15.50 -33.41
CA GLY A 128 23.43 -15.59 -32.06
C GLY A 128 22.68 -14.66 -31.12
N CYS A 129 22.19 -15.22 -30.02
CA CYS A 129 21.54 -14.56 -28.90
C CYS A 129 22.39 -14.69 -27.64
N SER A 130 22.92 -13.56 -27.15
CA SER A 130 23.76 -13.51 -25.95
C SER A 130 22.97 -12.82 -24.84
N LEU A 131 22.56 -13.59 -23.83
CA LEU A 131 21.83 -13.08 -22.66
C LEU A 131 22.80 -12.48 -21.65
N LYS A 132 22.44 -11.34 -21.04
CA LYS A 132 23.36 -10.53 -20.22
C LYS A 132 22.82 -10.27 -18.82
N THR A 133 23.69 -10.36 -17.82
CA THR A 133 23.39 -10.05 -16.41
C THR A 133 23.47 -8.56 -16.08
N SER A 134 24.12 -7.75 -16.93
CA SER A 134 24.25 -6.31 -16.73
C SER A 134 24.11 -5.52 -18.04
N MET A 135 23.88 -4.21 -17.92
CA MET A 135 23.90 -3.26 -19.04
C MET A 135 25.31 -2.80 -19.43
N GLY A 136 26.30 -3.05 -18.57
CA GLY A 136 27.69 -2.61 -18.75
C GLY A 136 27.85 -1.15 -19.17
N SER A 137 29.00 -0.85 -19.78
CA SER A 137 29.31 0.46 -20.39
C SER A 137 29.07 0.45 -21.91
N GLY A 138 28.07 -0.31 -22.39
CA GLY A 138 27.97 -0.77 -23.78
C GLY A 138 28.28 0.28 -24.86
N GLY A 139 28.82 -0.18 -25.99
CA GLY A 139 29.42 0.64 -27.03
C GLY A 139 28.82 0.42 -28.41
N ASN A 140 29.02 1.39 -29.30
CA ASN A 140 28.69 1.19 -30.72
C ASN A 140 29.50 0.00 -31.25
N SER A 141 28.81 -0.94 -31.90
CA SER A 141 29.45 -2.08 -32.55
C SER A 141 29.60 -1.80 -34.05
N ASN A 142 30.69 -2.30 -34.64
CA ASN A 142 30.91 -2.23 -36.08
C ASN A 142 30.12 -3.32 -36.85
N GLY A 143 29.30 -4.11 -36.16
CA GLY A 143 28.56 -5.27 -36.67
C GLY A 143 27.05 -5.05 -36.77
N ASP A 144 26.32 -6.13 -37.00
CA ASP A 144 24.85 -6.14 -37.09
C ASP A 144 24.14 -6.36 -35.74
N SER A 145 24.88 -6.27 -34.64
CA SER A 145 24.38 -6.50 -33.28
C SER A 145 23.21 -5.58 -32.95
N ILE A 146 22.14 -6.16 -32.44
CA ILE A 146 20.95 -5.48 -31.92
C ILE A 146 20.84 -5.84 -30.45
N THR A 147 20.90 -4.85 -29.57
CA THR A 147 20.73 -5.06 -28.14
C THR A 147 19.32 -4.71 -27.69
N GLY A 148 18.70 -5.56 -26.89
CA GLY A 148 17.52 -5.23 -26.11
C GLY A 148 17.89 -5.11 -24.64
N TYR A 149 17.43 -4.08 -23.94
CA TYR A 149 17.64 -3.94 -22.50
C TYR A 149 16.44 -3.34 -21.78
N ASN A 150 16.18 -3.72 -20.53
CA ASN A 150 15.05 -3.16 -19.79
C ASN A 150 15.38 -1.78 -19.18
N PRO A 151 14.74 -0.68 -19.63
CA PRO A 151 14.99 0.66 -19.10
C PRO A 151 14.38 0.90 -17.70
N ASN A 152 13.41 0.07 -17.28
CA ASN A 152 12.60 0.27 -16.08
C ASN A 152 13.19 -0.44 -14.84
N ILE A 153 14.40 -1.00 -14.93
CA ILE A 153 15.04 -1.68 -13.80
C ILE A 153 15.45 -0.69 -12.70
N CYS A 154 15.61 0.59 -13.05
CA CYS A 154 15.80 1.70 -12.10
C CYS A 154 14.66 2.72 -12.18
N ASP A 155 13.44 2.27 -12.47
CA ASP A 155 12.32 3.20 -12.60
C ASP A 155 12.13 3.98 -11.28
N GLY A 156 11.98 5.29 -11.41
CA GLY A 156 11.97 6.21 -10.28
C GLY A 156 13.33 6.72 -9.79
N PHE A 157 14.49 6.33 -10.35
CA PHE A 157 15.80 6.90 -10.00
C PHE A 157 16.46 7.61 -11.19
N VAL A 158 16.81 8.89 -11.04
CA VAL A 158 17.65 9.67 -11.95
C VAL A 158 19.11 9.33 -11.71
N ARG A 159 19.80 8.97 -12.79
CA ARG A 159 21.25 8.72 -12.80
C ARG A 159 22.02 10.02 -13.02
N LYS A 160 23.07 10.23 -12.23
CA LYS A 160 24.02 11.32 -12.40
C LYS A 160 25.45 10.83 -12.24
N ASP A 161 26.22 10.91 -13.32
CA ASP A 161 27.62 10.51 -13.36
C ASP A 161 28.52 11.61 -12.78
N ALA A 162 29.70 11.22 -12.29
CA ALA A 162 30.71 12.13 -11.71
C ALA A 162 30.16 13.00 -10.57
N TRP A 163 29.21 12.46 -9.82
CA TRP A 163 28.53 13.16 -8.74
C TRP A 163 28.47 12.24 -7.53
N ASP A 164 28.93 12.75 -6.40
CA ASP A 164 28.89 12.05 -5.12
C ASP A 164 28.00 12.82 -4.14
N ILE A 165 27.29 12.07 -3.33
CA ILE A 165 26.41 12.57 -2.27
C ILE A 165 26.89 12.00 -0.94
N SER A 166 27.11 12.89 0.03
CA SER A 166 27.73 12.54 1.31
C SER A 166 26.69 12.37 2.43
N GLY A 167 26.96 11.42 3.33
CA GLY A 167 26.11 11.13 4.48
C GLY A 167 24.83 10.36 4.15
N ASN A 168 23.95 10.23 5.14
CA ASN A 168 22.67 9.52 5.05
C ASN A 168 22.76 8.05 4.60
N ASP A 169 23.94 7.43 4.77
CA ASP A 169 24.14 6.02 4.46
C ASP A 169 23.29 5.15 5.41
N ILE A 170 22.54 4.22 4.83
CA ILE A 170 21.68 3.31 5.60
C ILE A 170 22.51 2.27 6.35
N LEU A 171 23.60 1.84 5.73
CA LEU A 171 24.54 0.89 6.29
C LEU A 171 25.85 1.60 6.62
N SER A 172 26.46 1.20 7.73
CA SER A 172 27.77 1.73 8.15
C SER A 172 28.90 1.41 7.17
N SER A 173 28.70 0.43 6.28
CA SER A 173 29.69 -0.05 5.32
C SER A 173 29.09 -0.23 3.92
N PRO A 174 29.84 0.06 2.83
CA PRO A 174 29.42 -0.19 1.46
C PRO A 174 29.30 -1.68 1.16
N VAL A 175 28.37 -2.03 0.26
CA VAL A 175 28.15 -3.40 -0.23
C VAL A 175 28.78 -3.54 -1.61
N GLN A 176 29.39 -4.70 -1.89
CA GLN A 176 29.92 -5.00 -3.21
C GLN A 176 28.79 -5.31 -4.19
N GLN A 177 28.73 -4.58 -5.31
CA GLN A 177 27.79 -4.79 -6.39
C GLN A 177 28.52 -4.77 -7.73
N PRO A 178 28.19 -5.67 -8.67
CA PRO A 178 28.93 -5.80 -9.92
C PRO A 178 28.79 -4.57 -10.84
N ASP A 179 27.70 -3.79 -10.68
CA ASP A 179 27.43 -2.62 -11.49
C ASP A 179 26.41 -1.66 -10.82
N TYR A 180 26.23 -0.50 -11.47
CA TYR A 180 25.28 0.54 -11.06
C TYR A 180 23.83 0.02 -10.95
N THR A 181 23.41 -0.86 -11.85
CA THR A 181 22.03 -1.39 -11.89
C THR A 181 21.78 -2.35 -10.74
N SER A 182 22.78 -3.17 -10.39
CA SER A 182 22.76 -4.04 -9.21
C SER A 182 22.74 -3.23 -7.92
N CYS A 183 23.47 -2.11 -7.88
CA CYS A 183 23.40 -1.15 -6.76
C CYS A 183 22.03 -0.45 -6.65
N CYS A 184 21.42 -0.14 -7.79
CA CYS A 184 20.07 0.42 -7.86
C CYS A 184 19.00 -0.54 -7.35
N LEU A 185 19.04 -1.81 -7.79
CA LEU A 185 18.14 -2.86 -7.31
C LEU A 185 18.35 -3.12 -5.81
N GLN A 186 19.60 -3.09 -5.34
CA GLN A 186 19.90 -3.14 -3.91
C GLN A 186 19.23 -1.98 -3.19
N CYS A 187 19.34 -0.74 -3.70
CA CYS A 187 18.67 0.40 -3.10
C CYS A 187 17.15 0.22 -3.09
N GLN A 188 16.51 -0.15 -4.21
CA GLN A 188 15.07 -0.42 -4.27
C GLN A 188 14.61 -1.53 -3.30
N ALA A 189 15.47 -2.50 -3.01
CA ALA A 189 15.22 -3.55 -2.02
C ALA A 189 15.58 -3.16 -0.57
N THR A 190 16.26 -2.03 -0.35
CA THR A 190 16.70 -1.56 0.96
C THR A 190 15.65 -0.60 1.54
N TYR A 191 15.03 -0.97 2.67
CA TYR A 191 14.07 -0.13 3.37
C TYR A 191 14.64 1.26 3.67
N GLY A 192 13.89 2.31 3.30
CA GLY A 192 14.29 3.71 3.46
C GLY A 192 15.27 4.23 2.40
N CYS A 193 15.75 3.40 1.45
CA CYS A 193 16.68 3.87 0.43
C CYS A 193 15.97 4.69 -0.65
N SER A 194 16.40 5.94 -0.79
CA SER A 194 15.85 6.91 -1.75
C SER A 194 16.93 7.49 -2.68
N ALA A 195 18.19 7.22 -2.39
CA ALA A 195 19.34 7.52 -3.23
C ALA A 195 20.45 6.50 -2.99
N PHE A 196 21.42 6.41 -3.88
CA PHE A 196 22.60 5.58 -3.67
C PHE A 196 23.81 6.15 -4.41
N THR A 197 25.01 5.81 -3.95
CA THR A 197 26.26 6.07 -4.68
C THR A 197 26.93 4.75 -5.04
N TYR A 198 27.44 4.67 -6.26
CA TYR A 198 28.16 3.53 -6.80
C TYR A 198 29.53 3.97 -7.30
N SER A 199 30.61 3.33 -6.82
CA SER A 199 31.96 3.53 -7.35
C SER A 199 32.27 2.44 -8.38
N VAL A 200 32.60 2.89 -9.60
CA VAL A 200 32.88 1.97 -10.71
C VAL A 200 34.18 1.19 -10.48
N SER A 201 35.24 1.86 -10.00
CA SER A 201 36.55 1.22 -9.77
C SER A 201 36.55 0.22 -8.63
N SER A 202 35.79 0.48 -7.56
CA SER A 202 35.79 -0.35 -6.35
C SER A 202 34.58 -1.27 -6.22
N GLN A 203 33.62 -1.18 -7.15
CA GLN A 203 32.35 -1.92 -7.14
C GLN A 203 31.55 -1.73 -5.85
N GLN A 204 31.75 -0.60 -5.16
CA GLN A 204 31.11 -0.30 -3.89
C GLN A 204 29.80 0.46 -4.09
N CYS A 205 28.73 -0.09 -3.54
CA CYS A 205 27.40 0.48 -3.47
C CYS A 205 27.07 0.99 -2.06
N ARG A 206 26.58 2.22 -1.96
CA ARG A 206 26.07 2.80 -0.71
C ARG A 206 24.65 3.32 -0.86
N SER A 207 23.70 2.54 -0.34
CA SER A 207 22.29 2.92 -0.16
C SER A 207 22.13 4.06 0.85
N LYS A 208 21.29 5.06 0.52
CA LYS A 208 21.11 6.28 1.30
C LYS A 208 19.64 6.63 1.51
N THR A 209 19.33 7.21 2.66
CA THR A 209 17.98 7.64 3.01
C THR A 209 17.55 8.93 2.29
N SER A 210 18.48 9.74 1.80
CA SER A 210 18.21 10.98 1.05
C SER A 210 19.42 11.42 0.22
N MET A 211 19.25 12.45 -0.64
CA MET A 211 20.32 12.99 -1.47
C MET A 211 21.45 13.70 -0.71
N GLY A 212 21.29 14.01 0.58
CA GLY A 212 22.31 14.70 1.37
C GLY A 212 22.87 15.97 0.69
N SER A 213 24.11 16.32 1.01
CA SER A 213 24.87 17.38 0.31
C SER A 213 25.68 16.78 -0.83
N GLY A 214 25.34 17.14 -2.07
CA GLY A 214 26.00 16.65 -3.28
C GLY A 214 27.02 17.61 -3.88
N GLY A 215 28.10 17.07 -4.44
CA GLY A 215 29.16 17.80 -5.11
C GLY A 215 29.76 17.03 -6.29
N ASN A 216 30.38 17.75 -7.23
CA ASN A 216 31.10 17.10 -8.33
C ASN A 216 32.24 16.25 -7.76
N SER A 217 32.34 14.99 -8.20
CA SER A 217 33.38 14.05 -7.78
C SER A 217 34.38 13.78 -8.90
N SER A 218 35.46 13.06 -8.60
CA SER A 218 36.57 12.75 -9.50
C SER A 218 36.24 11.77 -10.65
N GLY A 219 34.97 11.66 -11.06
CA GLY A 219 34.53 10.92 -12.24
C GLY A 219 34.22 9.43 -12.04
N ASP A 220 34.61 8.83 -10.92
CA ASP A 220 34.43 7.39 -10.65
C ASP A 220 33.09 7.04 -9.96
N THR A 221 32.39 8.05 -9.45
CA THR A 221 31.14 7.88 -8.70
C THR A 221 29.93 8.16 -9.57
N ILE A 222 28.99 7.22 -9.58
CA ILE A 222 27.67 7.36 -10.17
C ILE A 222 26.66 7.43 -9.04
N THR A 223 25.80 8.45 -9.03
CA THR A 223 24.69 8.56 -8.10
C THR A 223 23.38 8.21 -8.80
N GLY A 224 22.56 7.37 -8.18
CA GLY A 224 21.14 7.23 -8.52
C GLY A 224 20.29 7.86 -7.43
N TYR A 225 19.31 8.67 -7.78
CA TYR A 225 18.42 9.28 -6.79
C TYR A 225 16.97 9.41 -7.29
N ASN A 226 15.99 9.28 -6.40
CA ASN A 226 14.61 9.47 -6.78
C ASN A 226 14.25 10.97 -6.85
N PRO A 227 13.93 11.55 -8.04
CA PRO A 227 13.64 12.98 -8.20
C PRO A 227 12.29 13.38 -7.57
N ASN A 228 11.47 12.39 -7.22
CA ASN A 228 10.17 12.60 -6.58
C ASN A 228 10.26 12.55 -5.04
N MET A 229 11.43 12.24 -4.48
CA MET A 229 11.59 12.07 -3.04
C MET A 229 12.08 13.35 -2.35
N CYS A 230 11.38 13.69 -1.27
CA CYS A 230 11.67 14.82 -0.40
C CYS A 230 11.76 14.37 1.08
N GLY A 231 12.67 13.45 1.41
CA GLY A 231 12.75 12.90 2.77
C GLY A 231 11.40 12.41 3.30
N SER A 232 10.93 12.94 4.42
CA SER A 232 9.62 12.65 5.06
C SER A 232 8.41 13.39 4.46
N PHE A 233 8.58 14.17 3.41
CA PHE A 233 7.48 14.92 2.81
C PHE A 233 6.75 14.07 1.76
N VAL A 234 5.42 13.98 1.86
CA VAL A 234 4.56 13.38 0.84
C VAL A 234 4.44 14.34 -0.34
N ARG A 235 4.74 13.85 -1.55
CA ARG A 235 4.63 14.62 -2.79
C ARG A 235 3.22 14.53 -3.35
N LYS A 236 2.69 15.65 -3.84
CA LYS A 236 1.42 15.71 -4.59
C LYS A 236 1.56 16.64 -5.80
N ASP A 237 1.31 16.05 -6.96
CA ASP A 237 1.44 16.71 -8.27
C ASP A 237 0.16 17.48 -8.62
N ASN A 238 0.31 18.54 -9.43
CA ASN A 238 -0.76 19.46 -9.82
C ASN A 238 -1.50 20.08 -8.63
N TRP A 239 -0.78 20.33 -7.55
CA TRP A 239 -1.35 20.75 -6.28
C TRP A 239 -0.58 21.93 -5.70
N ASP A 240 -1.31 22.99 -5.36
CA ASP A 240 -0.80 24.18 -4.71
C ASP A 240 -1.41 24.30 -3.31
N ILE A 241 -0.59 24.61 -2.32
CA ILE A 241 -1.03 24.80 -0.94
C ILE A 241 -1.24 26.30 -0.70
N PRO A 242 -2.48 26.80 -0.58
CA PRO A 242 -2.72 28.22 -0.42
C PRO A 242 -2.34 28.72 0.99
N GLY A 243 -1.60 29.82 1.05
CA GLY A 243 -1.27 30.52 2.30
C GLY A 243 -0.22 29.83 3.16
N ASN A 244 -0.17 30.23 4.44
CA ASN A 244 0.78 29.78 5.47
C ASN A 244 2.25 29.93 5.09
N ASP A 245 2.57 30.87 4.21
CA ASP A 245 3.94 31.08 3.73
C ASP A 245 4.85 31.59 4.85
N ILE A 246 5.95 30.87 5.11
CA ILE A 246 6.99 31.25 6.09
C ILE A 246 7.67 32.55 5.67
N LEU A 247 7.80 32.73 4.35
CA LEU A 247 8.43 33.89 3.76
C LEU A 247 7.39 34.69 2.98
N HIS A 248 7.42 36.02 3.12
CA HIS A 248 6.57 36.93 2.34
C HIS A 248 6.78 36.83 0.82
N SER A 249 7.86 36.15 0.37
CA SER A 249 8.14 35.93 -1.04
C SER A 249 8.76 34.55 -1.29
N PRO A 250 8.30 33.81 -2.32
CA PRO A 250 8.86 32.52 -2.71
C PRO A 250 10.30 32.64 -3.15
N VAL A 251 11.10 31.64 -2.79
CA VAL A 251 12.52 31.56 -3.13
C VAL A 251 12.69 30.87 -4.48
N LYS A 252 13.69 31.26 -5.27
CA LYS A 252 13.99 30.55 -6.51
C LYS A 252 14.75 29.26 -6.21
N GLN A 253 14.25 28.15 -6.74
CA GLN A 253 14.91 26.84 -6.66
C GLN A 253 14.90 26.18 -8.04
N PRO A 254 15.98 25.50 -8.43
CA PRO A 254 16.10 24.93 -9.78
C PRO A 254 15.14 23.76 -10.02
N ASP A 255 14.73 23.07 -8.96
CA ASP A 255 13.85 21.91 -9.01
C ASP A 255 13.09 21.69 -7.69
N TYR A 256 12.14 20.75 -7.74
CA TYR A 256 11.35 20.30 -6.60
C TYR A 256 12.23 19.82 -5.44
N ALA A 257 13.32 19.08 -5.72
CA ALA A 257 14.20 18.51 -4.71
C ALA A 257 15.01 19.59 -3.96
N SER A 258 15.37 20.67 -4.64
CA SER A 258 16.04 21.82 -4.04
C SER A 258 15.08 22.63 -3.18
N CYS A 259 13.83 22.78 -3.63
CA CYS A 259 12.75 23.38 -2.82
C CYS A 259 12.46 22.57 -1.55
N CYS A 260 12.41 21.26 -1.68
CA CYS A 260 12.33 20.32 -0.58
C CYS A 260 13.47 20.50 0.44
N SER A 261 14.71 20.44 -0.03
CA SER A 261 15.90 20.53 0.83
C SER A 261 15.92 21.86 1.58
N GLN A 262 15.45 22.92 0.94
CA GLN A 262 15.28 24.23 1.57
C GLN A 262 14.21 24.19 2.66
N CYS A 263 13.07 23.53 2.44
CA CYS A 263 12.05 23.36 3.47
C CYS A 263 12.62 22.58 4.67
N GLN A 264 13.30 21.45 4.44
CA GLN A 264 13.93 20.64 5.49
C GLN A 264 14.94 21.44 6.33
N ALA A 265 15.68 22.37 5.71
CA ALA A 265 16.63 23.24 6.39
C ALA A 265 15.98 24.46 7.09
N THR A 266 14.70 24.72 6.84
CA THR A 266 13.99 25.90 7.36
C THR A 266 13.17 25.52 8.58
N SER A 267 13.55 26.05 9.75
CA SER A 267 12.81 25.85 11.00
C SER A 267 11.34 26.29 10.84
N GLY A 268 10.41 25.42 11.22
CA GLY A 268 8.97 25.64 11.09
C GLY A 268 8.39 25.35 9.70
N CYS A 269 9.17 24.85 8.74
CA CYS A 269 8.65 24.43 7.44
C CYS A 269 8.07 23.02 7.49
N LEU A 270 6.76 22.93 7.35
CA LEU A 270 5.99 21.68 7.36
C LEU A 270 5.37 21.38 6.01
N ALA A 271 5.40 22.31 5.06
CA ALA A 271 5.00 22.05 3.68
C ALA A 271 5.69 23.04 2.73
N PHE A 272 5.62 22.76 1.44
CA PHE A 272 6.06 23.68 0.40
C PHE A 272 5.31 23.45 -0.90
N THR A 273 5.26 24.47 -1.74
CA THR A 273 4.80 24.38 -3.13
C THR A 273 5.91 24.84 -4.07
N TYR A 274 6.25 24.00 -5.04
CA TYR A 274 7.17 24.27 -6.12
C TYR A 274 6.42 24.43 -7.44
N SER A 275 6.67 25.52 -8.16
CA SER A 275 6.14 25.75 -9.51
C SER A 275 7.24 25.56 -10.56
N PRO A 276 7.26 24.45 -11.32
CA PRO A 276 8.32 24.14 -12.29
C PRO A 276 8.51 25.23 -13.36
N LEU A 277 7.43 25.82 -13.86
CA LEU A 277 7.47 26.85 -14.90
C LEU A 277 8.13 28.15 -14.43
N SER A 278 7.98 28.51 -13.15
CA SER A 278 8.48 29.76 -12.60
C SER A 278 9.68 29.58 -11.66
N GLN A 279 10.07 28.33 -11.40
CA GLN A 279 11.11 27.94 -10.43
C GLN A 279 10.87 28.53 -9.03
N ARG A 280 9.62 28.81 -8.68
CA ARG A 280 9.24 29.40 -7.39
C ARG A 280 9.01 28.29 -6.36
N CYS A 281 9.63 28.46 -5.20
CA CYS A 281 9.51 27.61 -4.03
C CYS A 281 8.88 28.40 -2.88
N SER A 282 7.64 28.08 -2.53
CA SER A 282 6.91 28.69 -1.42
C SER A 282 6.96 27.75 -0.21
N LEU A 283 7.72 28.12 0.81
CA LEU A 283 7.85 27.35 2.06
C LEU A 283 6.72 27.70 3.03
N LYS A 284 6.17 26.71 3.72
CA LYS A 284 4.90 26.85 4.44
C LYS A 284 4.94 26.22 5.83
N THR A 285 4.25 26.85 6.78
CA THR A 285 4.14 26.36 8.16
C THR A 285 3.10 25.27 8.35
N SER A 286 2.21 25.00 7.38
CA SER A 286 1.23 23.90 7.44
C SER A 286 0.62 23.61 6.05
N MET A 287 -0.09 22.48 5.91
CA MET A 287 -0.85 22.12 4.70
C MET A 287 -2.11 22.97 4.45
N GLY A 288 -2.61 23.72 5.45
CA GLY A 288 -3.84 24.51 5.30
C GLY A 288 -5.09 23.70 4.90
N SER A 289 -6.10 24.38 4.37
CA SER A 289 -7.31 23.77 3.78
C SER A 289 -7.05 23.30 2.34
N ASP A 290 -7.70 22.22 1.91
CA ASP A 290 -7.53 21.55 0.60
C ASP A 290 -7.23 22.52 -0.56
N GLY A 291 -6.01 22.43 -1.07
CA GLY A 291 -5.52 23.24 -2.17
C GLY A 291 -6.17 22.91 -3.52
N ASN A 292 -6.34 23.93 -4.37
CA ASN A 292 -6.94 23.78 -5.71
C ASN A 292 -6.00 23.06 -6.69
N PRO A 293 -6.53 22.26 -7.65
CA PRO A 293 -5.74 21.74 -8.75
C PRO A 293 -5.24 22.90 -9.63
N THR A 294 -3.93 23.07 -9.71
CA THR A 294 -3.32 24.10 -10.55
C THR A 294 -2.32 23.45 -11.51
N GLY A 295 -2.39 23.86 -12.79
CA GLY A 295 -1.68 23.23 -13.91
C GLY A 295 -0.15 23.27 -13.76
N GLY A 296 0.41 22.25 -13.12
CA GLY A 296 1.85 21.96 -13.07
C GLY A 296 2.55 22.26 -11.74
N SER A 297 1.89 22.82 -10.72
CA SER A 297 2.53 23.00 -9.40
C SER A 297 2.71 21.65 -8.70
N ILE A 298 3.80 21.49 -7.96
CA ILE A 298 4.16 20.28 -7.23
C ILE A 298 4.36 20.67 -5.78
N SER A 299 3.62 20.07 -4.86
CA SER A 299 3.77 20.36 -3.43
C SER A 299 4.31 19.16 -2.68
N GLY A 300 5.10 19.45 -1.64
CA GLY A 300 5.53 18.45 -0.66
C GLY A 300 5.09 18.89 0.73
N TYR A 301 4.62 17.97 1.56
CA TYR A 301 4.24 18.27 2.95
C TYR A 301 4.76 17.23 3.94
N TYR A 302 5.27 17.71 5.07
CA TYR A 302 5.84 16.92 6.16
C TYR A 302 4.72 16.12 6.79
N PHE A 303 4.84 14.81 6.73
CA PHE A 303 4.02 13.90 7.50
C PHE A 303 4.56 13.92 8.94
N TYR A 304 3.81 14.43 9.91
CA TYR A 304 4.18 14.25 11.31
C TYR A 304 4.26 12.74 11.59
N PRO A 305 5.30 12.23 12.28
CA PRO A 305 5.13 10.97 12.95
C PRO A 305 4.04 11.16 14.00
N LEU A 306 2.95 10.40 13.81
CA LEU A 306 2.06 9.86 14.83
C LEU A 306 0.85 10.70 15.24
N ARG A 307 -0.24 10.50 14.51
CA ARG A 307 -1.55 10.27 15.14
C ARG A 307 -2.17 8.91 14.77
N GLY A 308 -1.66 8.24 13.73
CA GLY A 308 -1.86 6.81 13.49
C GLY A 308 -0.59 6.03 13.83
N SER A 309 -0.71 5.07 14.75
CA SER A 309 0.30 4.03 14.98
C SER A 309 0.45 3.22 13.69
N SER A 310 1.38 3.60 12.80
CA SER A 310 1.88 2.59 11.89
C SER A 310 2.70 1.64 12.75
N ILE A 311 2.13 0.49 13.03
CA ILE A 311 2.88 -0.54 13.71
C ILE A 311 3.87 -1.05 12.68
N ASP A 312 5.16 -0.89 12.95
CA ASP A 312 6.22 -1.48 12.14
C ASP A 312 6.33 -2.96 12.51
N ILE A 313 5.44 -3.77 11.95
CA ILE A 313 5.49 -5.22 12.11
C ILE A 313 6.32 -5.75 10.95
N HIS A 314 7.49 -6.31 11.27
CA HIS A 314 8.33 -6.95 10.26
C HIS A 314 7.51 -7.99 9.48
N PRO A 315 7.61 -8.09 8.14
CA PRO A 315 6.77 -8.99 7.34
C PRO A 315 6.84 -10.48 7.74
N ASN A 316 7.96 -10.89 8.33
CA ASN A 316 8.19 -12.24 8.83
C ASN A 316 7.97 -12.40 10.34
N ALA A 317 7.40 -11.38 11.00
CA ALA A 317 7.11 -11.43 12.43
C ALA A 317 6.28 -12.67 12.79
N ARG A 318 6.57 -13.17 13.99
CA ARG A 318 5.87 -14.27 14.62
C ARG A 318 5.54 -13.86 16.04
N TRP A 319 4.52 -14.48 16.59
CA TRP A 319 4.10 -14.26 17.96
C TRP A 319 4.14 -15.58 18.69
N GLN A 320 4.50 -15.53 19.96
CA GLN A 320 4.39 -16.67 20.85
C GLN A 320 2.94 -17.18 20.83
N GLU A 321 2.75 -18.49 20.68
CA GLU A 321 1.41 -19.07 20.60
C GLU A 321 0.60 -18.95 21.90
N ASN A 322 1.29 -18.88 23.05
CA ASN A 322 0.68 -18.75 24.35
C ASN A 322 0.54 -17.28 24.74
N GLY A 323 -0.69 -16.84 24.92
CA GLY A 323 -1.02 -15.51 25.39
C GLY A 323 -0.99 -15.39 26.92
N VAL A 324 -0.76 -14.16 27.39
CA VAL A 324 -0.89 -13.76 28.78
C VAL A 324 -2.15 -12.91 28.93
N THR A 325 -2.98 -13.21 29.93
CA THR A 325 -4.17 -12.39 30.21
C THR A 325 -3.76 -11.06 30.83
N MET A 326 -4.10 -9.96 30.16
CA MET A 326 -3.77 -8.60 30.60
C MET A 326 -4.94 -7.90 31.31
N ALA A 327 -6.17 -8.26 30.97
CA ALA A 327 -7.38 -7.74 31.60
C ALA A 327 -8.48 -8.81 31.62
N GLY A 328 -9.30 -8.82 32.67
CA GLY A 328 -10.39 -9.79 32.84
C GLY A 328 -9.92 -11.22 33.13
N GLY A 329 -10.65 -12.22 32.61
CA GLY A 329 -10.33 -13.64 32.78
C GLY A 329 -10.71 -14.25 34.14
N ASN A 330 -11.30 -13.48 35.04
CA ASN A 330 -11.69 -13.89 36.39
C ASN A 330 -13.20 -14.12 36.53
N GLN A 331 -13.80 -14.86 35.58
CA GLN A 331 -15.25 -15.00 35.38
C GLN A 331 -15.92 -13.68 34.90
N PRO A 332 -17.07 -13.75 34.23
CA PRO A 332 -17.82 -12.55 33.89
C PRO A 332 -18.30 -11.84 35.15
N GLY A 333 -18.13 -10.54 35.22
CA GLY A 333 -18.64 -9.76 36.36
C GLY A 333 -18.23 -8.29 36.35
N TYR A 334 -18.57 -7.59 37.43
CA TYR A 334 -18.44 -6.13 37.55
C TYR A 334 -17.25 -5.69 38.42
N LEU A 335 -16.52 -6.63 39.04
CA LEU A 335 -15.33 -6.29 39.84
C LEU A 335 -14.22 -5.67 38.97
N PHE A 336 -13.24 -5.02 39.60
CA PHE A 336 -12.17 -4.32 38.89
C PHE A 336 -11.18 -5.25 38.18
N ASN A 337 -11.15 -6.53 38.50
CA ASN A 337 -10.38 -7.56 37.80
C ASN A 337 -11.25 -8.43 36.86
N GLN A 338 -12.51 -8.03 36.63
CA GLN A 338 -13.47 -8.73 35.79
C GLN A 338 -13.90 -7.86 34.61
N LEU A 339 -14.21 -8.52 33.51
CA LEU A 339 -14.89 -7.97 32.34
C LEU A 339 -16.14 -8.81 32.10
N SER A 340 -17.11 -8.29 31.37
CA SER A 340 -18.25 -9.06 30.87
C SER A 340 -18.43 -8.76 29.40
N HIS A 341 -18.16 -9.78 28.57
CA HIS A 341 -18.27 -9.71 27.12
C HIS A 341 -17.57 -8.48 26.50
N PRO A 342 -16.28 -8.23 26.83
CA PRO A 342 -15.56 -7.06 26.37
C PRO A 342 -15.51 -6.99 24.84
N TRP A 343 -15.47 -5.79 24.28
CA TRP A 343 -15.51 -5.59 22.83
C TRP A 343 -14.30 -4.84 22.26
N GLY A 344 -14.42 -3.55 21.94
CA GLY A 344 -13.32 -2.76 21.43
C GLY A 344 -12.21 -2.57 22.46
N LEU A 345 -10.98 -2.44 21.96
CA LEU A 345 -9.79 -2.23 22.77
C LEU A 345 -8.88 -1.19 22.11
N TYR A 346 -8.21 -0.40 22.93
CA TYR A 346 -7.13 0.48 22.52
C TYR A 346 -5.94 0.29 23.44
N VAL A 347 -4.74 0.20 22.87
CA VAL A 347 -3.48 0.14 23.63
C VAL A 347 -2.69 1.41 23.31
N ASP A 348 -2.25 2.13 24.35
CA ASP A 348 -1.40 3.30 24.17
C ASP A 348 0.10 2.97 24.22
N ASP A 349 0.93 4.00 24.07
CA ASP A 349 2.39 3.84 23.97
C ASP A 349 3.05 3.40 25.29
N ASP A 350 2.33 3.50 26.41
CA ASP A 350 2.73 3.06 27.74
C ASP A 350 2.21 1.64 28.06
N GLU A 351 1.69 0.94 27.05
CA GLU A 351 1.02 -0.36 27.17
C GLU A 351 -0.20 -0.34 28.11
N THR A 352 -0.81 0.83 28.30
CA THR A 352 -2.09 0.94 29.00
C THR A 352 -3.22 0.53 28.06
N ILE A 353 -4.11 -0.32 28.55
CA ILE A 353 -5.22 -0.88 27.78
C ILE A 353 -6.52 -0.21 28.22
N TYR A 354 -7.28 0.28 27.25
CA TYR A 354 -8.67 0.74 27.41
C TYR A 354 -9.58 -0.29 26.76
N VAL A 355 -10.56 -0.78 27.49
CA VAL A 355 -11.46 -1.85 27.05
C VAL A 355 -12.90 -1.40 27.19
N ALA A 356 -13.69 -1.56 26.13
CA ALA A 356 -15.12 -1.45 26.18
C ALA A 356 -15.72 -2.68 26.87
N ASP A 357 -16.06 -2.54 28.14
CA ASP A 357 -16.68 -3.59 28.96
C ASP A 357 -18.20 -3.58 28.69
N TYR A 358 -18.55 -4.14 27.53
CA TYR A 358 -19.82 -3.96 26.83
C TYR A 358 -21.07 -4.21 27.68
N GLU A 359 -21.17 -5.37 28.34
CA GLU A 359 -22.34 -5.73 29.18
C GLU A 359 -22.35 -4.96 30.51
N ASN A 360 -21.20 -4.48 30.97
CA ASN A 360 -21.11 -3.68 32.19
C ASN A 360 -21.29 -2.17 31.94
N HIS A 361 -21.48 -1.76 30.67
CA HIS A 361 -21.76 -0.38 30.27
C HIS A 361 -20.72 0.63 30.77
N ARG A 362 -19.44 0.27 30.62
CA ARG A 362 -18.32 1.08 31.09
C ARG A 362 -17.09 0.90 30.21
N ILE A 363 -16.19 1.87 30.26
CA ILE A 363 -14.82 1.72 29.76
C ILE A 363 -13.90 1.50 30.94
N MET A 364 -13.06 0.48 30.84
CA MET A 364 -12.09 0.11 31.86
C MET A 364 -10.66 0.36 31.35
N LYS A 365 -9.80 0.89 32.22
CA LYS A 365 -8.37 1.11 31.99
C LYS A 365 -7.54 0.11 32.81
N TRP A 366 -6.55 -0.52 32.21
CA TRP A 366 -5.49 -1.26 32.89
C TRP A 366 -4.12 -0.69 32.53
N GLU A 367 -3.34 -0.32 33.52
CA GLU A 367 -1.94 0.06 33.34
C GLU A 367 -1.07 -1.20 33.23
N SER A 368 0.10 -1.07 32.62
CA SER A 368 1.03 -2.20 32.45
C SER A 368 1.37 -2.84 33.81
N GLY A 369 1.18 -4.15 33.92
CA GLY A 369 1.39 -4.93 35.15
C GLY A 369 0.30 -4.84 36.21
N ALA A 370 -0.78 -4.08 35.98
CA ALA A 370 -1.88 -3.96 36.94
C ALA A 370 -2.73 -5.24 37.00
N THR A 371 -3.08 -5.69 38.21
CA THR A 371 -3.99 -6.84 38.41
C THR A 371 -5.47 -6.43 38.46
N ASN A 372 -5.75 -5.15 38.67
CA ASN A 372 -7.09 -4.56 38.71
C ASN A 372 -7.12 -3.34 37.79
N GLY A 373 -8.25 -3.15 37.13
CA GLY A 373 -8.49 -1.99 36.27
C GLY A 373 -9.19 -0.87 37.03
N LYS A 374 -9.39 0.24 36.33
CA LYS A 374 -10.10 1.42 36.80
C LYS A 374 -11.21 1.77 35.81
N VAL A 375 -12.41 2.07 36.31
CA VAL A 375 -13.47 2.65 35.48
C VAL A 375 -13.05 4.07 35.09
N VAL A 376 -12.99 4.35 33.79
CA VAL A 376 -12.60 5.67 33.26
C VAL A 376 -13.72 6.38 32.49
N ALA A 377 -14.77 5.65 32.09
CA ALA A 377 -16.00 6.22 31.56
C ALA A 377 -17.19 5.29 31.84
N GLY A 378 -18.38 5.87 31.99
CA GLY A 378 -19.60 5.11 32.33
C GLY A 378 -19.56 4.49 33.73
N GLY A 379 -20.13 3.30 33.89
CA GLY A 379 -20.20 2.60 35.18
C GLY A 379 -21.34 3.05 36.11
N ASN A 380 -22.11 4.07 35.74
CA ASN A 380 -23.28 4.54 36.52
C ASN A 380 -24.59 3.86 36.08
N GLY A 381 -24.50 2.58 35.72
CA GLY A 381 -25.58 1.82 35.10
C GLY A 381 -25.83 2.18 33.63
N LYS A 382 -26.64 1.34 32.98
CA LYS A 382 -27.11 1.56 31.61
C LYS A 382 -27.98 2.82 31.52
N GLY A 383 -27.71 3.71 30.59
CA GLY A 383 -28.61 4.84 30.35
C GLY A 383 -28.09 5.86 29.34
N THR A 384 -28.87 6.92 29.15
CA THR A 384 -28.59 8.01 28.19
C THR A 384 -27.98 9.25 28.85
N GLY A 385 -27.88 9.28 30.18
CA GLY A 385 -27.31 10.40 30.93
C GLY A 385 -25.86 10.70 30.54
N GLU A 386 -25.39 11.89 30.88
CA GLU A 386 -24.03 12.35 30.56
C GLU A 386 -22.94 11.52 31.24
N ASN A 387 -23.24 10.91 32.39
CA ASN A 387 -22.34 10.01 33.12
C ASN A 387 -22.64 8.52 32.88
N GLN A 388 -23.47 8.19 31.90
CA GLN A 388 -23.90 6.82 31.58
C GLN A 388 -23.52 6.42 30.16
N LEU A 389 -23.28 5.13 29.97
CA LEU A 389 -23.12 4.50 28.66
C LEU A 389 -24.18 3.38 28.53
N SER A 390 -24.41 2.93 27.31
CA SER A 390 -25.33 1.83 27.00
C SER A 390 -24.69 0.99 25.91
N TYR A 391 -24.12 -0.15 26.33
CA TYR A 391 -23.40 -1.08 25.47
C TYR A 391 -22.29 -0.40 24.65
N PRO A 392 -21.27 0.18 25.33
CA PRO A 392 -20.14 0.78 24.62
C PRO A 392 -19.44 -0.30 23.80
N TYR A 393 -19.25 -0.03 22.51
CA TYR A 393 -18.80 -1.04 21.58
C TYR A 393 -17.33 -0.90 21.24
N ASP A 394 -16.85 0.34 21.09
CA ASP A 394 -15.47 0.62 20.73
C ASP A 394 -14.97 1.87 21.45
N VAL A 395 -13.66 1.94 21.65
CA VAL A 395 -12.98 3.06 22.31
C VAL A 395 -11.62 3.29 21.68
N ILE A 396 -11.27 4.55 21.43
CA ILE A 396 -9.91 4.99 21.10
C ILE A 396 -9.52 6.16 21.99
N VAL A 397 -8.23 6.47 21.99
CA VAL A 397 -7.69 7.66 22.64
C VAL A 397 -7.35 8.70 21.58
N ASP A 398 -7.89 9.91 21.74
CA ASP A 398 -7.35 11.11 21.12
C ASP A 398 -6.23 11.66 22.00
N LYS A 399 -4.99 11.39 21.61
CA LYS A 399 -3.78 11.78 22.37
C LYS A 399 -3.55 13.28 22.40
N GLU A 400 -4.08 14.03 21.43
CA GLU A 400 -3.86 15.48 21.33
C GLU A 400 -4.73 16.24 22.31
N THR A 401 -5.99 15.81 22.43
CA THR A 401 -6.93 16.43 23.35
C THR A 401 -6.96 15.77 24.73
N ASP A 402 -6.36 14.58 24.86
CA ASP A 402 -6.40 13.72 26.05
C ASP A 402 -7.82 13.24 26.40
N TYR A 403 -8.58 12.85 25.37
CA TYR A 403 -9.94 12.30 25.51
C TYR A 403 -10.02 10.85 25.03
N LEU A 404 -10.88 10.07 25.69
CA LEU A 404 -11.44 8.85 25.14
C LEU A 404 -12.54 9.20 24.15
N ILE A 405 -12.57 8.56 22.99
CA ILE A 405 -13.67 8.62 22.03
C ILE A 405 -14.35 7.26 22.01
N ILE A 406 -15.66 7.23 22.28
CA ILE A 406 -16.40 5.99 22.59
C ILE A 406 -17.62 5.85 21.68
N CYS A 407 -17.77 4.69 21.03
CA CYS A 407 -19.00 4.27 20.38
C CYS A 407 -19.99 3.83 21.47
N ASP A 408 -20.96 4.69 21.81
CA ASP A 408 -22.03 4.38 22.76
C ASP A 408 -23.23 3.77 21.99
N SER A 409 -23.04 2.53 21.54
CA SER A 409 -23.76 1.94 20.40
C SER A 409 -25.28 1.92 20.56
N SER A 410 -25.80 1.51 21.73
CA SER A 410 -27.26 1.44 21.93
C SER A 410 -27.90 2.81 22.12
N ASN A 411 -27.11 3.82 22.50
CA ASN A 411 -27.56 5.21 22.54
C ASN A 411 -27.40 5.91 21.18
N LYS A 412 -26.92 5.21 20.15
CA LYS A 412 -26.72 5.71 18.78
C LYS A 412 -25.93 7.02 18.73
N ARG A 413 -24.82 7.07 19.48
CA ARG A 413 -24.00 8.27 19.59
C ARG A 413 -22.51 7.94 19.74
N VAL A 414 -21.67 8.90 19.40
CA VAL A 414 -20.27 8.93 19.78
C VAL A 414 -20.10 9.99 20.87
N VAL A 415 -19.45 9.60 21.96
CA VAL A 415 -19.12 10.52 23.05
C VAL A 415 -17.62 10.67 23.20
N ARG A 416 -17.17 11.85 23.63
CA ARG A 416 -15.82 12.05 24.15
C ARG A 416 -15.84 12.16 25.67
N TRP A 417 -14.83 11.61 26.33
CA TRP A 417 -14.70 11.62 27.78
C TRP A 417 -13.28 12.00 28.19
N PRO A 418 -13.06 12.91 29.17
CA PRO A 418 -11.70 13.22 29.62
C PRO A 418 -11.00 11.95 30.09
N ARG A 419 -9.78 11.71 29.61
CA ARG A 419 -9.04 10.48 29.92
C ARG A 419 -8.62 10.40 31.40
N SER A 420 -8.48 11.56 32.04
CA SER A 420 -8.18 11.71 33.47
C SER A 420 -9.32 12.47 34.19
N ASP A 421 -9.76 11.93 35.33
CA ASP A 421 -10.74 12.53 36.25
C ASP A 421 -12.10 12.93 35.62
N GLY A 422 -12.45 12.40 34.46
CA GLY A 422 -13.73 12.65 33.80
C GLY A 422 -14.90 11.99 34.52
N THR A 423 -15.91 12.77 34.94
CA THR A 423 -17.14 12.27 35.56
C THR A 423 -18.31 12.10 34.59
N SER A 424 -18.22 12.71 33.41
CA SER A 424 -19.26 12.71 32.37
C SER A 424 -18.63 12.85 30.99
N GLY A 425 -19.35 12.37 29.98
CA GLY A 425 -19.01 12.48 28.57
C GLY A 425 -19.83 13.54 27.85
N GLU A 426 -19.27 14.03 26.75
CA GLU A 426 -19.91 14.96 25.83
C GLU A 426 -20.27 14.24 24.53
N ILE A 427 -21.48 14.45 24.04
CA ILE A 427 -21.92 13.91 22.75
C ILE A 427 -21.27 14.71 21.63
N ILE A 428 -20.46 14.05 20.81
CA ILE A 428 -19.80 14.68 19.65
C ILE A 428 -20.43 14.29 18.32
N ILE A 429 -21.12 13.15 18.26
CA ILE A 429 -21.92 12.72 17.10
C ILE A 429 -23.19 12.05 17.60
N SER A 430 -24.35 12.45 17.08
CA SER A 430 -25.67 11.91 17.43
C SER A 430 -26.31 11.17 16.26
N ASN A 431 -27.26 10.27 16.56
CA ASN A 431 -28.06 9.52 15.58
C ASN A 431 -27.22 8.67 14.61
N ILE A 432 -26.19 8.02 15.14
CA ILE A 432 -25.29 7.15 14.38
C ILE A 432 -25.25 5.75 14.99
N GLY A 433 -25.43 4.72 14.16
CA GLY A 433 -25.26 3.33 14.56
C GLY A 433 -23.77 3.00 14.66
N CYS A 434 -23.09 3.53 15.69
CA CYS A 434 -21.65 3.40 15.88
C CYS A 434 -21.27 1.99 16.35
N TRP A 435 -20.63 1.22 15.47
CA TRP A 435 -20.09 -0.10 15.79
C TRP A 435 -18.57 -0.20 15.60
N GLY A 436 -17.89 0.86 15.19
CA GLY A 436 -16.45 0.82 15.05
C GLY A 436 -15.96 2.23 14.82
N LEU A 437 -14.83 2.57 15.41
CA LEU A 437 -14.29 3.90 15.28
C LEU A 437 -12.77 3.86 15.11
N THR A 438 -12.25 4.78 14.30
CA THR A 438 -10.82 5.03 14.18
C THR A 438 -10.61 6.51 13.89
N MET A 439 -9.41 7.00 14.15
CA MET A 439 -9.07 8.39 13.93
C MET A 439 -7.84 8.46 13.04
N ASP A 440 -7.91 9.29 12.00
CA ASP A 440 -6.75 9.55 11.16
C ASP A 440 -5.76 10.48 11.87
N GLU A 441 -4.64 10.73 11.20
CA GLU A 441 -3.59 11.52 11.81
C GLU A 441 -3.87 13.03 11.92
N TYR A 442 -4.97 13.51 11.33
CA TYR A 442 -5.42 14.90 11.40
C TYR A 442 -6.59 15.08 12.36
N GLY A 443 -6.96 14.02 13.07
CA GLY A 443 -8.05 14.03 14.04
C GLY A 443 -9.42 13.86 13.39
N SER A 444 -9.50 13.47 12.11
CA SER A 444 -10.77 13.12 11.51
C SER A 444 -11.22 11.77 12.04
N LEU A 445 -12.45 11.72 12.54
CA LEU A 445 -13.04 10.50 13.07
C LEU A 445 -13.75 9.73 11.96
N TYR A 446 -13.43 8.44 11.83
CA TYR A 446 -14.08 7.51 10.94
C TYR A 446 -14.96 6.59 11.76
N VAL A 447 -16.25 6.57 11.45
CA VAL A 447 -17.25 5.81 12.20
C VAL A 447 -17.95 4.84 11.27
N VAL A 448 -17.99 3.58 11.67
CA VAL A 448 -18.86 2.58 11.04
C VAL A 448 -20.30 2.90 11.46
N ASP A 449 -21.09 3.35 10.48
CA ASP A 449 -22.51 3.62 10.58
C ASP A 449 -23.29 2.43 10.00
N ASP A 450 -23.49 1.41 10.84
CA ASP A 450 -24.12 0.14 10.43
C ASP A 450 -25.58 0.32 10.03
N ASP A 451 -26.31 1.26 10.65
CA ASP A 451 -27.69 1.61 10.27
C ASP A 451 -27.76 2.00 8.78
N ASN A 452 -26.70 2.62 8.26
CA ASN A 452 -26.60 3.05 6.86
C ASN A 452 -25.67 2.19 6.00
N ASN A 453 -25.11 1.09 6.54
CA ASN A 453 -24.15 0.21 5.86
C ASN A 453 -23.00 1.03 5.23
N ALA A 454 -22.40 1.94 6.00
CA ALA A 454 -21.41 2.89 5.52
C ALA A 454 -20.31 3.17 6.55
N VAL A 455 -19.18 3.69 6.09
CA VAL A 455 -18.22 4.41 6.95
C VAL A 455 -18.35 5.89 6.68
N ARG A 456 -18.48 6.68 7.74
CA ARG A 456 -18.55 8.14 7.69
C ARG A 456 -17.30 8.76 8.30
N ARG A 457 -16.73 9.75 7.62
CA ARG A 457 -15.64 10.61 8.11
C ARG A 457 -16.20 11.93 8.61
N TYR A 458 -15.78 12.33 9.79
CA TYR A 458 -16.08 13.62 10.44
C TYR A 458 -14.76 14.37 10.65
N LYS A 459 -14.60 15.53 10.00
CA LYS A 459 -13.49 16.46 10.28
C LYS A 459 -13.85 17.33 11.48
N ILE A 460 -12.83 17.95 12.08
CA ILE A 460 -13.01 18.87 13.21
C ILE A 460 -13.95 20.02 12.79
N GLY A 461 -15.08 20.14 13.51
CA GLY A 461 -16.10 21.17 13.26
C GLY A 461 -17.22 20.78 12.30
N ASP A 462 -17.18 19.56 11.72
CA ASP A 462 -18.24 19.10 10.83
C ASP A 462 -19.56 18.86 11.60
N ALA A 463 -20.67 19.36 11.05
CA ALA A 463 -22.01 19.06 11.56
C ALA A 463 -22.54 17.70 11.07
N GLU A 464 -22.03 17.20 9.93
CA GLU A 464 -22.45 15.94 9.32
C GLU A 464 -21.24 15.17 8.77
N GLY A 465 -21.29 13.84 8.85
CA GLY A 465 -20.21 12.99 8.36
C GLY A 465 -20.33 12.66 6.88
N THR A 466 -19.21 12.73 6.16
CA THR A 466 -19.10 12.36 4.73
C THR A 466 -18.97 10.85 4.58
N VAL A 467 -19.76 10.22 3.71
CA VAL A 467 -19.60 8.78 3.39
C VAL A 467 -18.30 8.57 2.61
N VAL A 468 -17.41 7.73 3.14
CA VAL A 468 -16.09 7.42 2.54
C VAL A 468 -15.95 5.95 2.11
N ALA A 469 -16.83 5.07 2.57
CA ALA A 469 -16.94 3.69 2.10
C ALA A 469 -18.38 3.19 2.24
N GLY A 470 -18.82 2.32 1.33
CA GLY A 470 -20.18 1.76 1.34
C GLY A 470 -21.28 2.78 1.03
N GLY A 471 -22.38 2.75 1.79
CA GLY A 471 -23.49 3.70 1.67
C GLY A 471 -24.45 3.46 0.50
N ASN A 472 -24.30 2.34 -0.23
CA ASN A 472 -25.18 1.96 -1.34
C ASN A 472 -26.17 0.84 -0.97
N GLY A 473 -26.57 0.80 0.30
CA GLY A 473 -27.45 -0.21 0.88
C GLY A 473 -26.75 -1.53 1.21
N ARG A 474 -27.52 -2.40 1.87
CA ARG A 474 -27.08 -3.74 2.28
C ARG A 474 -26.89 -4.66 1.07
N GLY A 475 -25.74 -5.31 0.94
CA GLY A 475 -25.46 -6.27 -0.14
C GLY A 475 -24.01 -6.70 -0.22
N ASN A 476 -23.65 -7.43 -1.27
CA ASN A 476 -22.31 -8.02 -1.47
C ASN A 476 -21.54 -7.43 -2.67
N ARG A 477 -22.09 -6.40 -3.34
CA ARG A 477 -21.38 -5.69 -4.42
C ARG A 477 -20.16 -4.95 -3.87
N LEU A 478 -19.23 -4.55 -4.74
CA LEU A 478 -17.99 -3.87 -4.35
C LEU A 478 -18.22 -2.45 -3.79
N ASN A 479 -19.42 -1.90 -3.90
CA ASN A 479 -19.81 -0.61 -3.31
C ASN A 479 -20.80 -0.75 -2.14
N GLN A 480 -21.03 -1.97 -1.65
CA GLN A 480 -22.02 -2.30 -0.61
C GLN A 480 -21.36 -3.04 0.55
N PHE A 481 -21.97 -2.92 1.73
CA PHE A 481 -21.63 -3.70 2.92
C PHE A 481 -22.82 -4.54 3.38
N ASN A 482 -22.56 -5.53 4.21
CA ASN A 482 -23.53 -6.33 4.93
C ASN A 482 -23.03 -6.53 6.37
N GLY A 483 -23.49 -5.68 7.28
CA GLY A 483 -23.04 -5.66 8.67
C GLY A 483 -21.58 -5.23 8.84
N PRO A 484 -21.16 -4.05 8.32
CA PRO A 484 -19.80 -3.58 8.55
C PRO A 484 -19.54 -3.43 10.05
N ARG A 485 -18.37 -3.86 10.54
CA ARG A 485 -18.18 -4.04 11.98
C ARG A 485 -16.99 -3.31 12.59
N TYR A 486 -15.91 -3.15 11.86
CA TYR A 486 -14.70 -2.50 12.33
C TYR A 486 -14.09 -1.70 11.19
N VAL A 487 -13.39 -0.63 11.54
CA VAL A 487 -12.76 0.25 10.56
C VAL A 487 -11.32 0.51 10.98
N PHE A 488 -10.43 0.47 10.00
CA PHE A 488 -9.06 0.94 10.12
C PHE A 488 -8.76 1.91 8.99
N VAL A 489 -7.99 2.95 9.27
CA VAL A 489 -7.51 3.91 8.26
C VAL A 489 -6.00 3.87 8.24
N ASP A 490 -5.42 3.66 7.06
CA ASP A 490 -3.98 3.72 6.87
C ASP A 490 -3.48 5.16 6.66
N ARG A 491 -2.16 5.32 6.58
CA ARG A 491 -1.50 6.61 6.35
C ARG A 491 -1.78 7.23 4.98
N HIS A 492 -2.32 6.45 4.04
CA HIS A 492 -2.76 6.92 2.74
C HIS A 492 -4.27 7.19 2.72
N TYR A 493 -4.91 7.25 3.90
CA TYR A 493 -6.35 7.42 4.10
C TYR A 493 -7.19 6.33 3.44
N SER A 494 -6.60 5.18 3.15
CA SER A 494 -7.38 4.05 2.70
C SER A 494 -8.17 3.49 3.87
N VAL A 495 -9.46 3.26 3.63
CA VAL A 495 -10.39 2.77 4.64
C VAL A 495 -10.54 1.26 4.50
N TYR A 496 -10.18 0.52 5.53
CA TYR A 496 -10.34 -0.92 5.62
C TYR A 496 -11.53 -1.23 6.52
N VAL A 497 -12.43 -2.07 6.03
CA VAL A 497 -13.66 -2.40 6.74
C VAL A 497 -13.86 -3.89 6.75
N SER A 498 -14.14 -4.44 7.92
CA SER A 498 -14.64 -5.81 8.04
C SER A 498 -16.11 -5.87 7.66
N ASP A 499 -16.37 -6.50 6.52
CA ASP A 499 -17.70 -6.70 5.97
C ASP A 499 -18.23 -8.07 6.44
N ARG A 500 -18.61 -8.08 7.73
CA ARG A 500 -18.80 -9.27 8.57
C ARG A 500 -19.66 -10.33 7.91
N ASP A 501 -20.87 -9.97 7.48
CA ASP A 501 -21.84 -10.96 6.99
C ASP A 501 -21.54 -11.38 5.54
N ASN A 502 -20.64 -10.68 4.85
CA ASN A 502 -20.08 -11.08 3.56
C ASN A 502 -18.75 -11.82 3.68
N ASN A 503 -18.26 -12.07 4.91
CA ASN A 503 -17.05 -12.84 5.18
C ASN A 503 -15.77 -12.31 4.49
N ARG A 504 -15.64 -10.98 4.37
CA ARG A 504 -14.52 -10.35 3.67
C ARG A 504 -14.02 -9.09 4.38
N VAL A 505 -12.79 -8.69 4.06
CA VAL A 505 -12.27 -7.36 4.37
C VAL A 505 -12.12 -6.57 3.07
N MET A 506 -12.61 -5.35 3.10
CA MET A 506 -12.65 -4.46 1.95
C MET A 506 -11.80 -3.21 2.21
N LYS A 507 -11.01 -2.79 1.21
CA LYS A 507 -10.23 -1.54 1.20
C LYS A 507 -10.87 -0.54 0.24
N TRP A 508 -11.08 0.70 0.67
CA TRP A 508 -11.40 1.84 -0.19
C TRP A 508 -10.20 2.78 -0.24
N ILE A 509 -9.82 3.17 -1.45
CA ILE A 509 -8.84 4.23 -1.67
C ILE A 509 -9.62 5.56 -1.65
N GLU A 510 -9.02 6.61 -1.10
CA GLU A 510 -9.67 7.92 -1.01
C GLU A 510 -10.17 8.39 -2.38
N GLY A 511 -11.44 8.80 -2.45
CA GLY A 511 -12.10 9.26 -3.67
C GLY A 511 -12.69 8.16 -4.56
N GLU A 512 -12.34 6.89 -4.33
CA GLU A 512 -12.86 5.77 -5.11
C GLU A 512 -14.27 5.36 -4.67
N LYS A 513 -15.10 4.98 -5.65
CA LYS A 513 -16.50 4.55 -5.38
C LYS A 513 -16.63 3.04 -5.13
N LEU A 514 -15.67 2.26 -5.59
CA LEU A 514 -15.64 0.81 -5.47
C LEU A 514 -14.54 0.40 -4.50
N GLY A 515 -14.85 -0.54 -3.62
CA GLY A 515 -13.88 -1.17 -2.74
C GLY A 515 -13.17 -2.34 -3.42
N ILE A 516 -12.04 -2.71 -2.83
CA ILE A 516 -11.17 -3.82 -3.23
C ILE A 516 -11.24 -4.87 -2.14
N ILE A 517 -11.49 -6.13 -2.49
CA ILE A 517 -11.41 -7.23 -1.53
C ILE A 517 -9.94 -7.49 -1.24
N VAL A 518 -9.52 -7.34 0.01
CA VAL A 518 -8.13 -7.57 0.46
C VAL A 518 -7.97 -8.82 1.31
N ALA A 519 -9.07 -9.41 1.82
CA ALA A 519 -9.08 -10.73 2.45
C ALA A 519 -10.47 -11.39 2.37
N GLY A 520 -10.53 -12.73 2.32
CA GLY A 520 -11.76 -13.52 2.43
C GLY A 520 -12.54 -13.76 1.13
N SER A 521 -11.87 -13.92 -0.03
CA SER A 521 -12.53 -13.89 -1.36
C SER A 521 -13.03 -15.24 -1.93
N ALA A 522 -13.04 -16.35 -1.17
CA ALA A 522 -13.37 -17.70 -1.71
C ALA A 522 -14.66 -18.31 -1.14
N GLU A 523 -15.29 -19.24 -1.87
CA GLU A 523 -16.58 -19.89 -1.50
C GLU A 523 -16.44 -21.29 -0.82
N SER A 524 -15.25 -21.87 -0.71
CA SER A 524 -15.05 -23.21 -0.09
C SER A 524 -14.70 -23.18 1.41
N ARG A 525 -15.56 -23.73 2.27
CA ARG A 525 -15.42 -23.77 3.74
C ARG A 525 -14.03 -24.22 4.23
N ASN A 526 -13.47 -23.47 5.19
CA ASN A 526 -12.30 -23.81 6.03
C ASN A 526 -10.93 -23.81 5.33
N ASP A 527 -10.74 -22.98 4.31
CA ASP A 527 -9.44 -22.71 3.70
C ASP A 527 -8.81 -21.41 4.25
N LEU A 528 -7.48 -21.27 4.17
CA LEU A 528 -6.73 -20.04 4.45
C LEU A 528 -7.08 -18.88 3.50
N ARG A 529 -7.84 -19.14 2.44
CA ARG A 529 -8.40 -18.12 1.54
C ARG A 529 -9.69 -17.47 2.06
N GLN A 530 -10.31 -18.06 3.09
CA GLN A 530 -11.59 -17.62 3.62
C GLN A 530 -11.48 -16.98 5.01
N LEU A 531 -12.48 -16.15 5.30
CA LEU A 531 -12.82 -15.68 6.63
C LEU A 531 -14.22 -16.17 6.97
N ALA A 532 -14.57 -16.15 8.25
CA ALA A 532 -15.90 -16.40 8.78
C ALA A 532 -16.21 -15.33 9.82
N ILE A 533 -17.20 -14.47 9.52
CA ILE A 533 -17.67 -13.41 10.42
C ILE A 533 -16.50 -12.49 10.85
N PRO A 534 -15.68 -11.94 9.92
CA PRO A 534 -14.55 -11.11 10.33
C PRO A 534 -15.01 -9.89 11.12
N LYS A 535 -14.33 -9.60 12.24
CA LYS A 535 -14.65 -8.48 13.14
C LYS A 535 -13.52 -7.45 13.15
N GLY A 536 -12.55 -7.56 14.04
CA GLY A 536 -11.40 -6.64 14.10
C GLY A 536 -10.54 -6.68 12.83
N VAL A 537 -10.05 -5.51 12.40
CA VAL A 537 -9.06 -5.35 11.34
C VAL A 537 -8.03 -4.29 11.72
N VAL A 538 -6.75 -4.57 11.51
CA VAL A 538 -5.65 -3.59 11.61
C VAL A 538 -4.71 -3.81 10.42
N VAL A 539 -4.10 -2.75 9.92
CA VAL A 539 -3.16 -2.83 8.80
C VAL A 539 -1.83 -2.21 9.21
N ASP A 540 -0.72 -2.90 8.92
CA ASP A 540 0.61 -2.36 9.18
C ASP A 540 1.10 -1.42 8.05
N GLN A 541 2.29 -0.85 8.23
CA GLN A 541 2.88 0.05 7.22
C GLN A 541 3.22 -0.61 5.88
N PHE A 542 3.19 -1.94 5.79
CA PHE A 542 3.49 -2.72 4.60
C PHE A 542 2.21 -3.15 3.84
N ASP A 543 1.05 -2.58 4.19
CA ASP A 543 -0.28 -3.01 3.75
C ASP A 543 -0.60 -4.47 4.12
N THR A 544 0.03 -5.04 5.16
CA THR A 544 -0.36 -6.36 5.67
C THR A 544 -1.62 -6.21 6.51
N VAL A 545 -2.66 -6.95 6.14
CA VAL A 545 -3.96 -6.91 6.82
C VAL A 545 -4.01 -8.01 7.88
N TYR A 546 -4.21 -7.62 9.13
CA TYR A 546 -4.47 -8.50 10.26
C TYR A 546 -5.96 -8.52 10.55
N VAL A 547 -6.55 -9.70 10.62
CA VAL A 547 -8.01 -9.87 10.72
C VAL A 547 -8.34 -10.82 11.85
N VAL A 548 -9.28 -10.43 12.68
CA VAL A 548 -9.97 -11.34 13.61
C VAL A 548 -10.99 -12.15 12.82
N ASP A 549 -10.69 -13.43 12.62
CA ASP A 549 -11.55 -14.41 11.98
C ASP A 549 -12.37 -15.14 13.06
N ASP A 550 -13.33 -14.40 13.61
CA ASP A 550 -14.19 -14.76 14.76
C ASP A 550 -14.82 -16.15 14.62
N GLY A 551 -15.47 -16.42 13.49
CA GLY A 551 -16.18 -17.68 13.26
C GLY A 551 -15.25 -18.90 13.25
N ASN A 552 -13.95 -18.68 13.04
CA ASN A 552 -12.91 -19.71 13.07
C ASN A 552 -12.00 -19.62 14.31
N ASN A 553 -12.29 -18.73 15.27
CA ASN A 553 -11.54 -18.53 16.52
C ASN A 553 -10.03 -18.35 16.29
N ARG A 554 -9.65 -17.52 15.32
CA ARG A 554 -8.25 -17.31 14.94
C ARG A 554 -7.98 -15.87 14.50
N ILE A 555 -6.72 -15.48 14.55
CA ILE A 555 -6.23 -14.23 13.97
C ILE A 555 -5.42 -14.58 12.72
N MET A 556 -5.75 -13.93 11.61
CA MET A 556 -5.13 -14.16 10.32
C MET A 556 -4.32 -12.95 9.88
N ARG A 557 -3.22 -13.19 9.17
CA ARG A 557 -2.47 -12.15 8.43
C ARG A 557 -2.57 -12.37 6.92
N TRP A 558 -2.69 -11.28 6.18
CA TRP A 558 -2.69 -11.21 4.72
C TRP A 558 -1.69 -10.15 4.25
N PRO A 559 -0.48 -10.55 3.81
CA PRO A 559 0.44 -9.64 3.15
C PRO A 559 -0.18 -9.03 1.89
N LYS A 560 0.27 -7.84 1.50
CA LYS A 560 -0.19 -7.15 0.29
C LYS A 560 -0.11 -8.06 -0.94
N GLY A 561 -1.23 -8.21 -1.64
CA GLY A 561 -1.32 -9.04 -2.86
C GLY A 561 -1.37 -10.56 -2.60
N ALA A 562 -1.38 -11.01 -1.36
CA ALA A 562 -1.50 -12.42 -1.04
C ALA A 562 -2.86 -12.98 -1.45
N THR A 563 -2.86 -14.16 -2.08
CA THR A 563 -4.09 -14.86 -2.49
C THR A 563 -4.72 -15.69 -1.37
N GLN A 564 -3.98 -15.92 -0.28
CA GLN A 564 -4.41 -16.61 0.93
C GLN A 564 -3.71 -16.02 2.16
N GLY A 565 -4.32 -16.17 3.33
CA GLY A 565 -3.77 -15.70 4.58
C GLY A 565 -2.92 -16.75 5.27
N SER A 566 -2.42 -16.42 6.46
CA SER A 566 -1.80 -17.36 7.38
C SER A 566 -2.29 -17.10 8.80
N ILE A 567 -2.48 -18.17 9.56
CA ILE A 567 -2.86 -18.08 10.97
C ILE A 567 -1.64 -17.58 11.75
N ILE A 568 -1.82 -16.54 12.56
CA ILE A 568 -0.78 -16.05 13.47
C ILE A 568 -1.05 -16.43 14.92
N ILE A 569 -2.31 -16.49 15.33
CA ILE A 569 -2.76 -16.87 16.69
C ILE A 569 -4.08 -17.63 16.59
N GLY A 570 -4.29 -18.59 17.49
CA GLY A 570 -5.52 -19.38 17.56
C GLY A 570 -5.60 -20.49 16.51
N GLY A 571 -6.82 -20.89 16.14
CA GLY A 571 -7.03 -22.05 15.27
C GLY A 571 -6.90 -23.42 15.97
N ASN A 572 -6.72 -23.43 17.29
CA ASN A 572 -6.57 -24.61 18.14
C ASN A 572 -7.89 -25.07 18.78
N ASN A 573 -8.98 -25.01 18.01
CA ASN A 573 -10.36 -25.08 18.48
C ASN A 573 -10.76 -23.95 19.44
N MET A 574 -12.07 -23.75 19.58
CA MET A 574 -12.63 -22.86 20.58
C MET A 574 -12.27 -23.36 21.99
N GLY A 575 -11.82 -22.45 22.86
CA GLY A 575 -11.50 -22.79 24.25
C GLY A 575 -10.92 -21.62 25.04
N SER A 576 -10.49 -21.89 26.27
CA SER A 576 -10.00 -20.90 27.23
C SER A 576 -8.51 -21.04 27.58
N GLY A 577 -7.82 -22.01 26.98
CA GLY A 577 -6.35 -22.16 27.10
C GLY A 577 -5.59 -20.91 26.64
N SER A 578 -4.30 -20.82 26.99
CA SER A 578 -3.42 -19.70 26.63
C SER A 578 -3.22 -19.56 25.11
N ASN A 579 -3.35 -20.64 24.36
CA ASN A 579 -3.25 -20.68 22.90
C ASN A 579 -4.61 -20.90 22.21
N GLN A 580 -5.72 -20.72 22.95
CA GLN A 580 -7.09 -20.86 22.46
C GLN A 580 -7.83 -19.53 22.60
N LEU A 581 -8.77 -19.31 21.68
CA LEU A 581 -9.67 -18.16 21.66
C LEU A 581 -11.12 -18.67 21.61
N SER A 582 -12.06 -17.84 22.06
CA SER A 582 -13.49 -18.09 21.96
C SER A 582 -14.20 -16.78 21.57
N GLY A 583 -14.68 -16.75 20.32
CA GLY A 583 -15.34 -15.59 19.73
C GLY A 583 -14.49 -14.31 19.78
N PRO A 584 -13.22 -14.30 19.31
CA PRO A 584 -12.42 -13.09 19.34
C PRO A 584 -13.10 -11.96 18.55
N VAL A 585 -13.03 -10.71 19.03
CA VAL A 585 -13.78 -9.60 18.40
C VAL A 585 -12.93 -8.39 18.02
N GLY A 586 -11.90 -8.08 18.80
CA GLY A 586 -11.04 -6.92 18.60
C GLY A 586 -9.58 -7.32 18.64
N LEU A 587 -8.74 -6.56 17.93
CA LEU A 587 -7.29 -6.72 17.96
C LEU A 587 -6.61 -5.34 17.95
N SER A 588 -5.46 -5.25 18.61
CA SER A 588 -4.60 -4.06 18.56
C SER A 588 -3.16 -4.48 18.75
N PHE A 589 -2.22 -3.62 18.36
CA PHE A 589 -0.80 -3.85 18.60
C PHE A 589 -0.24 -2.72 19.47
N ASP A 590 0.70 -3.05 20.35
CA ASP A 590 1.52 -2.02 20.98
C ASP A 590 2.69 -1.58 20.09
N ARG A 591 3.40 -0.55 20.52
CA ARG A 591 4.57 0.00 19.80
C ARG A 591 5.72 -1.00 19.61
N HIS A 592 5.75 -2.08 20.37
CA HIS A 592 6.76 -3.13 20.27
C HIS A 592 6.31 -4.24 19.31
N GLY A 593 5.09 -4.17 18.76
CA GLY A 593 4.53 -5.17 17.87
C GLY A 593 3.86 -6.35 18.59
N ASN A 594 3.67 -6.29 19.91
CA ASN A 594 2.91 -7.35 20.60
C ASN A 594 1.43 -7.22 20.26
N LEU A 595 0.78 -8.36 20.05
CA LEU A 595 -0.62 -8.45 19.65
C LEU A 595 -1.52 -8.58 20.88
N TYR A 596 -2.53 -7.72 20.99
CA TYR A 596 -3.59 -7.80 21.99
C TYR A 596 -4.88 -8.22 21.29
N VAL A 597 -5.57 -9.20 21.87
CA VAL A 597 -6.83 -9.75 21.33
C VAL A 597 -7.90 -9.70 22.41
N VAL A 598 -9.06 -9.16 22.06
CA VAL A 598 -10.27 -9.30 22.90
C VAL A 598 -10.91 -10.65 22.63
N ASP A 599 -10.91 -11.47 23.66
CA ASP A 599 -11.43 -12.84 23.68
C ASP A 599 -12.78 -12.81 24.41
N TRP A 600 -13.82 -12.43 23.66
CA TRP A 600 -15.10 -11.92 24.15
C TRP A 600 -15.87 -12.93 25.01
N GLU A 601 -15.98 -14.19 24.57
CA GLU A 601 -16.66 -15.26 25.32
C GLU A 601 -15.85 -15.71 26.54
N ASN A 602 -14.52 -15.55 26.51
CA ASN A 602 -13.67 -15.80 27.67
C ASN A 602 -13.55 -14.58 28.61
N HIS A 603 -14.22 -13.47 28.28
CA HIS A 603 -14.27 -12.23 29.06
C HIS A 603 -12.90 -11.69 29.46
N ARG A 604 -11.97 -11.68 28.50
CA ARG A 604 -10.58 -11.27 28.74
C ARG A 604 -9.95 -10.57 27.55
N VAL A 605 -8.83 -9.90 27.82
CA VAL A 605 -7.89 -9.44 26.79
C VAL A 605 -6.58 -10.22 26.96
N GLN A 606 -6.10 -10.84 25.88
CA GLN A 606 -4.84 -11.58 25.86
C GLN A 606 -3.76 -10.81 25.09
N LYS A 607 -2.53 -10.81 25.60
CA LYS A 607 -1.32 -10.30 24.92
C LYS A 607 -0.48 -11.48 24.44
N PHE A 608 -0.09 -11.45 23.17
CA PHE A 608 0.84 -12.37 22.54
C PHE A 608 2.11 -11.62 22.20
N GLN A 609 3.23 -12.07 22.75
CA GLN A 609 4.52 -11.40 22.59
C GLN A 609 5.11 -11.72 21.21
N ILE A 610 5.68 -10.72 20.54
CA ILE A 610 6.41 -10.91 19.29
C ILE A 610 7.74 -11.64 19.56
N GLU A 611 8.15 -12.56 18.65
CA GLU A 611 9.38 -13.37 18.76
C GLU A 611 10.67 -12.61 18.44
#